data_AF-A0A1D8P429-F1
#
_entry.id   AF-A0A1D8P429-F1
#
_cell.length_a   1.000
_cell.length_b   1.000
_cell.length_c   1.000
_cell.angle_alpha   90.00
_cell.angle_beta   90.00
_cell.angle_gamma   90.00
#
_symmetry.space_group_name_H-M   'P 1'
#
loop_
_entity.id
_entity.type
_entity.pdbx_description
1 polymer ?
#
loop_
_entity_poly.entity_id
_entity_poly.type
_entity_poly.pdbx_seq_one_letter_code
_entity_poly.pdbx_strand_id
1 'polypeptide(L)'
;MKNIQILIIFLFSIGVSAQNITEINSDLKLSDSLTYETEVRIYQGGGITNYSSLFRMFKNKSEKWTAEFYEHYAKVDGQAELRTDKRTLKSENDMEYVFQNFVRSHILDLPSLSEIQWKLVTRGNVEKVKKQYRGKEIEEYELTNKQIAILDGEGFKIQVKGWNRANEFEFSNPDGYLKHYPEIDELIYMCEILNTIRTEFRIWKNNYAQHRL
;
A
#
# COMPACT_ATOMS: atom_id res chain seq x y z
N MET A 1 13.57 38.49 -22.98
CA MET A 1 12.88 38.13 -21.73
C MET A 1 13.24 36.68 -21.43
N LYS A 2 13.95 36.41 -20.33
CA LYS A 2 14.45 35.07 -20.00
C LYS A 2 13.29 34.22 -19.45
N ASN A 3 12.93 33.17 -20.18
CA ASN A 3 11.97 32.17 -19.72
C ASN A 3 12.63 31.32 -18.63
N ILE A 4 12.27 31.58 -17.37
CA ILE A 4 12.63 30.69 -16.26
C ILE A 4 11.58 29.59 -16.24
N GLN A 5 11.91 28.43 -16.81
CA GLN A 5 11.15 27.20 -16.59
C GLN A 5 11.50 26.69 -15.20
N ILE A 6 10.58 26.85 -14.25
CA ILE A 6 10.68 26.24 -12.92
C ILE A 6 10.32 24.77 -13.10
N LEU A 7 11.32 23.89 -13.13
CA LEU A 7 11.15 22.45 -13.03
C LEU A 7 10.82 22.12 -11.58
N ILE A 8 9.55 21.89 -11.27
CA ILE A 8 9.11 21.40 -9.96
C ILE A 8 9.42 19.90 -9.92
N ILE A 9 10.56 19.55 -9.32
CA ILE A 9 10.87 18.16 -8.97
C ILE A 9 10.15 17.89 -7.64
N PHE A 10 9.02 17.19 -7.69
CA PHE A 10 8.41 16.59 -6.51
C PHE A 10 9.33 15.47 -6.02
N LEU A 11 10.14 15.76 -5.00
CA LEU A 11 10.85 14.76 -4.22
C LEU A 11 9.86 14.16 -3.22
N PHE A 12 9.18 13.09 -3.63
CA PHE A 12 8.42 12.24 -2.70
C PHE A 12 9.36 11.21 -2.08
N SER A 13 9.52 11.31 -0.75
CA SER A 13 10.34 10.41 0.04
C SER A 13 9.57 9.13 0.39
N ILE A 14 9.86 8.06 -0.36
CA ILE A 14 10.00 6.65 0.06
C ILE A 14 8.88 6.07 0.96
N GLY A 15 7.72 5.80 0.36
CA GLY A 15 7.04 4.51 0.53
C GLY A 15 7.45 3.65 -0.67
N VAL A 16 7.80 2.37 -0.48
CA VAL A 16 8.25 1.39 -1.50
C VAL A 16 8.61 2.04 -2.85
N SER A 17 9.78 2.70 -2.89
CA SER A 17 10.23 3.41 -4.10
C SER A 17 10.18 2.45 -5.29
N ALA A 18 9.74 2.93 -6.46
CA ALA A 18 9.73 2.12 -7.68
C ALA A 18 11.09 1.44 -7.96
N GLN A 19 12.19 2.07 -7.53
CA GLN A 19 13.55 1.51 -7.55
C GLN A 19 13.68 0.19 -6.78
N ASN A 20 13.08 0.08 -5.59
CA ASN A 20 13.13 -1.16 -4.79
C ASN A 20 12.28 -2.28 -5.41
N ILE A 21 11.18 -1.97 -6.10
CA ILE A 21 10.36 -3.00 -6.77
C ILE A 21 11.10 -3.59 -7.96
N THR A 22 11.80 -2.78 -8.75
CA THR A 22 12.61 -3.29 -9.87
C THR A 22 13.69 -4.25 -9.38
N GLU A 23 14.36 -3.93 -8.27
CA GLU A 23 15.34 -4.82 -7.65
C GLU A 23 14.71 -6.13 -7.16
N ILE A 24 13.60 -6.04 -6.40
CA ILE A 24 12.85 -7.23 -5.94
C ILE A 24 12.42 -8.08 -7.14
N ASN A 25 11.84 -7.49 -8.17
CA ASN A 25 11.41 -8.23 -9.36
C ASN A 25 12.59 -8.89 -10.08
N SER A 26 13.71 -8.21 -10.22
CA SER A 26 14.93 -8.76 -10.80
C SER A 26 15.40 -10.00 -10.01
N ASP A 27 15.48 -9.90 -8.68
CA ASP A 27 15.88 -11.01 -7.80
C ASP A 27 14.89 -12.19 -7.88
N LEU A 28 13.59 -11.90 -8.02
CA LEU A 28 12.51 -12.88 -8.18
C LEU A 28 12.33 -13.38 -9.62
N LYS A 29 13.13 -12.87 -10.58
CA LYS A 29 13.04 -13.16 -12.02
C LYS A 29 11.65 -12.86 -12.60
N LEU A 30 11.04 -11.76 -12.17
CA LEU A 30 9.78 -11.21 -12.65
C LEU A 30 10.03 -9.99 -13.54
N SER A 31 9.12 -9.72 -14.47
CA SER A 31 9.10 -8.45 -15.20
C SER A 31 8.50 -7.35 -14.33
N ASP A 32 8.99 -6.12 -14.45
CA ASP A 32 8.39 -4.96 -13.77
C ASP A 32 6.96 -4.66 -14.22
N SER A 33 6.61 -5.07 -15.43
CA SER A 33 5.25 -4.97 -15.95
C SER A 33 4.42 -6.20 -15.60
N LEU A 34 3.11 -5.99 -15.51
CA LEU A 34 2.14 -7.08 -15.46
C LEU A 34 2.08 -7.75 -16.83
N THR A 35 2.31 -9.06 -16.86
CA THR A 35 2.51 -9.84 -18.09
C THR A 35 1.26 -10.60 -18.52
N TYR A 36 0.26 -10.70 -17.65
CA TYR A 36 -1.02 -11.34 -17.95
C TYR A 36 -2.14 -10.30 -18.09
N GLU A 37 -3.17 -10.63 -18.88
CA GLU A 37 -4.34 -9.74 -19.04
C GLU A 37 -5.13 -9.54 -17.74
N THR A 38 -5.04 -10.51 -16.83
CA THR A 38 -5.57 -10.39 -15.48
C THR A 38 -4.49 -10.82 -14.49
N GLU A 39 -3.99 -9.86 -13.73
CA GLU A 39 -2.88 -10.03 -12.79
C GLU A 39 -3.01 -9.04 -11.64
N VAL A 40 -2.78 -9.53 -10.42
CA VAL A 40 -2.65 -8.74 -9.20
C VAL A 40 -1.28 -9.04 -8.62
N ARG A 41 -0.53 -8.01 -8.28
CA ARG A 41 0.69 -8.08 -7.48
C ARG A 41 0.56 -7.14 -6.29
N ILE A 42 0.78 -7.68 -5.10
CA ILE A 42 0.75 -6.90 -3.86
C ILE A 42 2.08 -7.14 -3.17
N TYR A 43 2.90 -6.11 -3.18
CA TYR A 43 4.18 -6.09 -2.50
C TYR A 43 3.93 -5.59 -1.09
N GLN A 44 4.41 -6.33 -0.10
CA GLN A 44 4.44 -5.92 1.29
C GLN A 44 5.91 -5.66 1.66
N GLY A 45 6.15 -4.49 2.25
CA GLY A 45 7.44 -4.12 2.81
C GLY A 45 7.29 -2.87 3.65
N GLY A 46 8.16 -2.67 4.64
CA GLY A 46 8.08 -1.49 5.48
C GLY A 46 9.01 -1.60 6.67
N GLY A 47 9.69 -0.50 6.98
CA GLY A 47 10.64 -0.37 8.09
C GLY A 47 12.12 -0.46 7.65
N ILE A 48 12.98 -0.81 8.62
CA ILE A 48 14.45 -0.90 8.51
C ILE A 48 14.89 -2.32 8.07
N THR A 49 13.94 -3.22 7.79
CA THR A 49 14.24 -4.62 7.52
C THR A 49 14.64 -4.85 6.08
N ASN A 50 15.54 -5.82 5.84
CA ASN A 50 15.86 -6.31 4.50
C ASN A 50 14.84 -7.32 3.95
N TYR A 51 13.72 -7.53 4.64
CA TYR A 51 12.66 -8.44 4.22
C TYR A 51 11.57 -7.71 3.43
N SER A 52 11.11 -8.35 2.36
CA SER A 52 9.88 -8.01 1.65
C SER A 52 9.16 -9.27 1.22
N SER A 53 7.89 -9.15 0.87
CA SER A 53 7.15 -10.26 0.29
C SER A 53 6.21 -9.80 -0.82
N LEU A 54 5.84 -10.74 -1.70
CA LEU A 54 4.98 -10.47 -2.84
C LEU A 54 3.91 -11.56 -2.93
N PHE A 55 2.65 -11.14 -2.85
CA PHE A 55 1.51 -11.94 -3.31
C PHE A 55 1.27 -11.65 -4.79
N ARG A 56 1.19 -12.70 -5.60
CA ARG A 56 0.90 -12.61 -7.03
C ARG A 56 -0.23 -13.55 -7.40
N MET A 57 -1.24 -13.04 -8.08
CA MET A 57 -2.36 -13.83 -8.59
C MET A 57 -2.64 -13.48 -10.04
N PHE A 58 -2.80 -14.47 -10.91
CA PHE A 58 -3.02 -14.23 -12.34
C PHE A 58 -3.83 -15.33 -13.01
N LYS A 59 -4.46 -14.95 -14.11
CA LYS A 59 -5.09 -15.87 -15.05
C LYS A 59 -4.15 -16.08 -16.24
N ASN A 60 -3.75 -17.32 -16.48
CA ASN A 60 -2.83 -17.63 -17.58
C ASN A 60 -3.57 -17.70 -18.93
N LYS A 61 -2.81 -17.86 -20.03
CA LYS A 61 -3.36 -17.96 -21.41
C LYS A 61 -4.28 -19.16 -21.63
N SER A 62 -4.28 -20.14 -20.73
CA SER A 62 -5.18 -21.29 -20.74
C SER A 62 -6.38 -21.08 -19.82
N GLU A 63 -6.68 -19.84 -19.45
CA GLU A 63 -7.78 -19.44 -18.56
C GLU A 63 -7.71 -20.03 -17.14
N LYS A 64 -6.54 -20.56 -16.74
CA LYS A 64 -6.35 -21.16 -15.42
C LYS A 64 -5.76 -20.13 -14.45
N TRP A 65 -6.42 -19.99 -13.31
CA TRP A 65 -5.96 -19.17 -12.19
C TRP A 65 -4.79 -19.80 -11.43
N THR A 66 -3.82 -18.97 -11.07
CA THR A 66 -2.68 -19.33 -10.21
C THR A 66 -2.44 -18.21 -9.20
N ALA A 67 -2.15 -18.57 -7.95
CA ALA A 67 -1.58 -17.66 -6.96
C ALA A 67 -0.24 -18.17 -6.46
N GLU A 68 0.68 -17.23 -6.24
CA GLU A 68 2.05 -17.46 -5.84
C GLU A 68 2.39 -16.46 -4.73
N PHE A 69 3.22 -16.92 -3.79
CA PHE A 69 3.77 -16.09 -2.75
C PHE A 69 5.29 -16.17 -2.78
N TYR A 70 5.90 -15.01 -2.69
CA TYR A 70 7.34 -14.84 -2.70
C TYR A 70 7.79 -14.18 -1.41
N GLU A 71 8.86 -14.71 -0.84
CA GLU A 71 9.58 -14.11 0.26
C GLU A 71 10.94 -13.67 -0.27
N HIS A 72 11.34 -12.44 0.04
CA HIS A 72 12.55 -11.82 -0.46
C HIS A 72 13.32 -11.22 0.71
N TYR A 73 14.57 -11.66 0.87
CA TYR A 73 15.51 -11.15 1.85
C TYR A 73 16.67 -10.54 1.09
N ALA A 74 16.71 -9.21 1.03
CA ALA A 74 17.70 -8.45 0.28
C ALA A 74 19.11 -8.70 0.84
N LYS A 75 20.09 -8.74 -0.07
CA LYS A 75 21.51 -8.80 0.28
C LYS A 75 21.91 -7.53 1.03
N VAL A 76 22.63 -7.70 2.13
CA VAL A 76 23.27 -6.61 2.87
C VAL A 76 24.75 -6.93 2.95
N ASP A 77 25.58 -6.11 2.32
CA ASP A 77 27.02 -6.39 2.21
C ASP A 77 27.65 -6.59 3.60
N GLY A 78 28.30 -7.74 3.77
CA GLY A 78 28.92 -8.15 5.04
C GLY A 78 27.95 -8.58 6.15
N GLN A 79 26.62 -8.60 5.91
CA GLN A 79 25.62 -8.96 6.93
C GLN A 79 24.67 -10.08 6.49
N ALA A 80 24.18 -10.06 5.25
CA ALA A 80 23.18 -11.02 4.77
C ALA A 80 23.34 -11.31 3.27
N GLU A 81 23.18 -12.57 2.88
CA GLU A 81 23.08 -12.96 1.49
C GLU A 81 21.64 -12.81 0.97
N LEU A 82 21.49 -12.65 -0.35
CA LEU A 82 20.19 -12.68 -1.00
C LEU A 82 19.54 -14.06 -0.79
N ARG A 83 18.34 -14.09 -0.24
CA ARG A 83 17.51 -15.30 -0.19
C ARG A 83 16.13 -15.01 -0.75
N THR A 84 15.66 -15.90 -1.62
CA THR A 84 14.31 -15.84 -2.18
C THR A 84 13.64 -17.19 -2.04
N ASP A 85 12.39 -17.19 -1.59
CA ASP A 85 11.56 -18.39 -1.52
C ASP A 85 10.26 -18.16 -2.30
N LYS A 86 9.80 -19.19 -3.00
CA LYS A 86 8.55 -19.17 -3.78
C LYS A 86 7.69 -20.35 -3.38
N ARG A 87 6.40 -20.10 -3.16
CA ARG A 87 5.38 -21.16 -3.01
C ARG A 87 4.13 -20.84 -3.82
N THR A 88 3.54 -21.88 -4.42
CA THR A 88 2.20 -21.79 -4.99
C THR A 88 1.18 -21.84 -3.86
N LEU A 89 0.22 -20.93 -3.90
CA LEU A 89 -0.85 -20.86 -2.92
C LEU A 89 -2.08 -21.62 -3.40
N LYS A 90 -2.84 -22.15 -2.44
CA LYS A 90 -4.19 -22.68 -2.67
C LYS A 90 -5.16 -21.77 -1.92
N SER A 91 -6.23 -21.37 -2.59
CA SER A 91 -7.36 -20.69 -1.95
C SER A 91 -8.33 -21.72 -1.38
N GLU A 92 -9.06 -21.34 -0.34
CA GLU A 92 -10.17 -22.12 0.20
C GLU A 92 -11.39 -22.10 -0.74
N ASN A 93 -11.50 -21.04 -1.54
CA ASN A 93 -12.57 -20.82 -2.52
C ASN A 93 -12.06 -20.88 -3.97
N ASP A 94 -13.00 -20.74 -4.91
CA ASP A 94 -12.65 -20.57 -6.31
C ASP A 94 -11.86 -19.27 -6.53
N MET A 95 -10.82 -19.34 -7.36
CA MET A 95 -9.91 -18.20 -7.57
C MET A 95 -10.57 -17.03 -8.32
N GLU A 96 -11.53 -17.30 -9.21
CA GLU A 96 -12.30 -16.22 -9.83
C GLU A 96 -13.10 -15.48 -8.76
N TYR A 97 -13.73 -16.20 -7.83
CA TYR A 97 -14.45 -15.59 -6.70
C TYR A 97 -13.52 -14.71 -5.83
N VAL A 98 -12.28 -15.15 -5.58
CA VAL A 98 -11.29 -14.33 -4.88
C VAL A 98 -10.98 -13.04 -5.65
N PHE A 99 -10.74 -13.14 -6.97
CA PHE A 99 -10.50 -11.96 -7.80
C PHE A 99 -11.68 -10.99 -7.81
N GLN A 100 -12.91 -11.50 -7.91
CA GLN A 100 -14.12 -10.68 -7.87
C GLN A 100 -14.28 -9.96 -6.53
N ASN A 101 -13.80 -10.51 -5.41
CA ASN A 101 -13.76 -9.80 -4.14
C ASN A 101 -12.79 -8.62 -4.15
N PHE A 102 -11.61 -8.73 -4.79
CA PHE A 102 -10.73 -7.56 -4.97
C PHE A 102 -11.40 -6.47 -5.81
N VAL A 103 -12.13 -6.86 -6.85
CA VAL A 103 -12.87 -5.94 -7.72
C VAL A 103 -14.02 -5.27 -6.96
N ARG A 104 -14.74 -6.04 -6.13
CA ARG A 104 -15.78 -5.52 -5.22
C ARG A 104 -15.23 -4.47 -4.25
N SER A 105 -13.98 -4.64 -3.81
CA SER A 105 -13.25 -3.65 -3.00
C SER A 105 -12.45 -2.66 -3.85
N HIS A 106 -12.90 -2.37 -5.08
CA HIS A 106 -12.40 -1.29 -5.94
C HIS A 106 -10.90 -1.32 -6.26
N ILE A 107 -10.23 -2.48 -6.28
CA ILE A 107 -8.77 -2.57 -6.53
C ILE A 107 -8.33 -1.89 -7.86
N LEU A 108 -9.20 -1.89 -8.88
CA LEU A 108 -8.93 -1.27 -10.19
C LEU A 108 -9.09 0.25 -10.22
N ASP A 109 -9.54 0.85 -9.11
CA ASP A 109 -9.95 2.25 -9.01
C ASP A 109 -9.41 2.95 -7.75
N LEU A 110 -8.89 2.19 -6.79
CA LEU A 110 -8.47 2.71 -5.50
C LEU A 110 -7.30 3.70 -5.66
N PRO A 111 -7.40 4.93 -5.11
CA PRO A 111 -6.30 5.89 -5.14
C PRO A 111 -5.24 5.53 -4.10
N SER A 112 -4.05 6.13 -4.22
CA SER A 112 -3.01 5.98 -3.20
C SER A 112 -3.39 6.69 -1.90
N LEU A 113 -2.84 6.24 -0.76
CA LEU A 113 -3.05 6.87 0.54
C LEU A 113 -2.67 8.36 0.55
N SER A 114 -1.63 8.74 -0.21
CA SER A 114 -1.19 10.12 -0.37
C SER A 114 -2.24 11.02 -1.03
N GLU A 115 -3.05 10.48 -1.94
CA GLU A 115 -4.11 11.22 -2.64
C GLU A 115 -5.33 11.48 -1.73
N ILE A 116 -5.52 10.63 -0.72
CA ILE A 116 -6.61 10.77 0.26
C ILE A 116 -6.13 11.35 1.59
N GLN A 117 -4.88 11.83 1.69
CA GLN A 117 -4.31 12.32 2.96
C GLN A 117 -5.14 13.45 3.60
N TRP A 118 -5.84 14.24 2.77
CA TRP A 118 -6.75 15.29 3.23
C TRP A 118 -7.97 14.75 4.01
N LYS A 119 -8.31 13.47 3.85
CA LYS A 119 -9.36 12.78 4.63
C LYS A 119 -8.85 12.30 5.98
N LEU A 120 -7.53 12.08 6.14
CA LEU A 120 -6.90 11.58 7.36
C LEU A 120 -6.72 12.68 8.42
N VAL A 121 -7.79 13.40 8.71
CA VAL A 121 -7.79 14.52 9.65
C VAL A 121 -9.04 14.49 10.51
N THR A 122 -8.86 14.52 11.83
CA THR A 122 -9.96 14.83 12.74
C THR A 122 -10.18 16.33 12.71
N ARG A 123 -11.32 16.74 12.14
CA ARG A 123 -11.73 18.15 12.08
C ARG A 123 -12.06 18.65 13.48
N GLY A 124 -11.39 19.72 13.90
CA GLY A 124 -11.75 20.45 15.10
C GLY A 124 -12.55 21.71 14.77
N ASN A 125 -12.56 22.66 15.70
CA ASN A 125 -13.34 23.88 15.58
C ASN A 125 -12.52 25.00 14.92
N VAL A 126 -13.24 26.01 14.43
CA VAL A 126 -12.66 27.31 14.11
C VAL A 126 -12.64 28.13 15.39
N GLU A 127 -11.45 28.44 15.88
CA GLU A 127 -11.24 29.12 17.16
C GLU A 127 -10.49 30.43 16.95
N LYS A 128 -10.84 31.45 17.75
CA LYS A 128 -10.12 32.72 17.75
C LYS A 128 -8.85 32.55 18.59
N VAL A 129 -7.69 32.71 17.98
CA VAL A 129 -6.40 32.53 18.64
C VAL A 129 -5.57 33.81 18.58
N LYS A 130 -4.80 34.04 19.64
CA LYS A 130 -3.87 35.17 19.76
C LYS A 130 -2.50 34.71 19.27
N LYS A 131 -1.97 35.39 18.25
CA LYS A 131 -0.61 35.16 17.75
C LYS A 131 0.24 36.41 17.90
N GLN A 132 1.53 36.19 18.15
CA GLN A 132 2.52 37.24 18.12
C GLN A 132 3.13 37.29 16.72
N TYR A 133 2.85 38.36 15.97
CA TYR A 133 3.47 38.60 14.67
C TYR A 133 4.26 39.91 14.72
N ARG A 134 5.58 39.81 14.52
CA ARG A 134 6.51 40.96 14.59
C ARG A 134 6.36 41.79 15.88
N GLY A 135 6.15 41.13 17.02
CA GLY A 135 6.03 41.77 18.34
C GLY A 135 4.68 42.46 18.61
N LYS A 136 3.67 42.26 17.76
CA LYS A 136 2.29 42.70 18.00
C LYS A 136 1.40 41.48 18.18
N GLU A 137 0.52 41.54 19.19
CA GLU A 137 -0.55 40.57 19.35
C GLU A 137 -1.63 40.85 18.30
N ILE A 138 -1.91 39.82 17.49
CA ILE A 138 -3.02 39.81 16.53
C ILE A 138 -3.96 38.67 16.91
N GLU A 139 -5.26 38.89 16.76
CA GLU A 139 -6.27 37.86 16.95
C GLU A 139 -6.79 37.41 15.58
N GLU A 140 -6.65 36.13 15.26
CA GLU A 140 -7.14 35.54 14.01
C GLU A 140 -7.95 34.26 14.28
N TYR A 141 -8.81 33.89 13.34
CA TYR A 141 -9.54 32.63 13.42
C TYR A 141 -8.73 31.52 12.76
N GLU A 142 -8.54 30.42 13.47
CA GLU A 142 -7.79 29.27 12.98
C GLU A 142 -8.60 27.98 13.09
N LEU A 143 -8.42 27.11 12.10
CA LEU A 143 -8.93 25.75 12.12
C LEU A 143 -7.99 24.89 12.95
N THR A 144 -8.53 24.28 14.01
CA THR A 144 -7.80 23.26 14.77
C THR A 144 -8.02 21.90 14.13
N ASN A 145 -6.98 21.28 13.60
CA ASN A 145 -7.04 19.93 13.01
C ASN A 145 -6.07 19.01 13.76
N LYS A 146 -6.46 17.75 13.96
CA LYS A 146 -5.57 16.71 14.49
C LYS A 146 -5.29 15.70 13.41
N GLN A 147 -4.01 15.39 13.23
CA GLN A 147 -3.54 14.33 12.36
C GLN A 147 -2.69 13.36 13.18
N ILE A 148 -2.77 12.09 12.83
CA ILE A 148 -1.90 11.06 13.36
C ILE A 148 -0.86 10.73 12.31
N ALA A 149 0.37 10.48 12.74
CA ALA A 149 1.41 9.89 11.91
C ALA A 149 1.79 8.56 12.54
N ILE A 150 1.62 7.46 11.82
CA ILE A 150 2.07 6.15 12.28
C ILE A 150 3.43 5.88 11.66
N LEU A 151 4.47 5.82 12.50
CA LEU A 151 5.86 5.72 12.08
C LEU A 151 6.29 4.27 11.82
N ASP A 152 5.77 3.34 12.63
CA ASP A 152 6.07 1.92 12.53
C ASP A 152 4.88 1.18 11.93
N GLY A 153 5.08 0.56 10.78
CA GLY A 153 4.03 -0.20 10.10
C GLY A 153 4.48 -0.82 8.79
N GLU A 154 3.63 -1.68 8.27
CA GLU A 154 3.83 -2.33 6.98
C GLU A 154 3.26 -1.44 5.87
N GLY A 155 4.03 -1.27 4.80
CA GLY A 155 3.60 -0.64 3.57
C GLY A 155 3.18 -1.71 2.56
N PHE A 156 2.21 -1.34 1.74
CA PHE A 156 1.74 -2.16 0.64
C PHE A 156 1.76 -1.34 -0.64
N LYS A 157 2.30 -1.93 -1.70
CA LYS A 157 2.19 -1.41 -3.06
C LYS A 157 1.46 -2.43 -3.92
N ILE A 158 0.45 -1.97 -4.63
CA ILE A 158 -0.46 -2.80 -5.40
C ILE A 158 -0.31 -2.45 -6.86
N GLN A 159 -0.16 -3.47 -7.71
CA GLN A 159 -0.25 -3.36 -9.16
C GLN A 159 -1.32 -4.34 -9.63
N VAL A 160 -2.31 -3.85 -10.37
CA VAL A 160 -3.40 -4.69 -10.88
C VAL A 160 -3.72 -4.38 -12.33
N LYS A 161 -4.04 -5.42 -13.09
CA LYS A 161 -4.60 -5.34 -14.44
C LYS A 161 -5.80 -6.29 -14.53
N GLY A 162 -6.88 -5.84 -15.17
CA GLY A 162 -8.07 -6.64 -15.47
C GLY A 162 -9.01 -5.90 -16.41
N TRP A 163 -9.63 -6.61 -17.36
CA TRP A 163 -10.58 -6.04 -18.34
C TRP A 163 -10.08 -4.78 -19.07
N ASN A 164 -8.84 -4.79 -19.56
CA ASN A 164 -8.18 -3.65 -20.21
C ASN A 164 -8.01 -2.40 -19.34
N ARG A 165 -8.21 -2.53 -18.02
CA ARG A 165 -7.94 -1.50 -17.03
C ARG A 165 -6.72 -1.90 -16.24
N ALA A 166 -5.98 -0.92 -15.76
CA ALA A 166 -4.85 -1.13 -14.85
C ALA A 166 -4.86 -0.04 -13.79
N ASN A 167 -4.37 -0.38 -12.60
CA ASN A 167 -4.19 0.55 -11.50
C ASN A 167 -2.91 0.21 -10.74
N GLU A 168 -2.30 1.23 -10.17
CA GLU A 168 -1.15 1.12 -9.27
C GLU A 168 -1.34 2.12 -8.14
N PHE A 169 -1.28 1.65 -6.90
CA PHE A 169 -1.49 2.49 -5.71
C PHE A 169 -0.75 1.92 -4.50
N GLU A 170 -0.60 2.73 -3.47
CA GLU A 170 0.12 2.36 -2.25
C GLU A 170 -0.55 2.83 -0.96
N PHE A 171 -0.45 2.01 0.08
CA PHE A 171 -0.93 2.31 1.42
C PHE A 171 0.13 1.96 2.46
N SER A 172 0.46 2.92 3.31
CA SER A 172 1.23 2.66 4.52
C SER A 172 0.29 2.43 5.70
N ASN A 173 0.46 1.30 6.38
CA ASN A 173 -0.27 0.90 7.58
C ASN A 173 -1.81 1.06 7.51
N PRO A 174 -2.49 0.44 6.51
CA PRO A 174 -3.93 0.58 6.33
C PRO A 174 -4.73 0.13 7.57
N ASP A 175 -4.36 -0.98 8.21
CA ASP A 175 -5.03 -1.47 9.43
C ASP A 175 -4.90 -0.47 10.60
N GLY A 176 -3.76 0.23 10.69
CA GLY A 176 -3.52 1.26 11.69
C GLY A 176 -4.42 2.48 11.46
N TYR A 177 -4.42 3.02 10.25
CA TYR A 177 -5.25 4.18 9.91
C TYR A 177 -6.75 3.87 10.02
N LEU A 178 -7.20 2.67 9.64
CA LEU A 178 -8.62 2.29 9.74
C LEU A 178 -9.15 2.31 11.18
N LYS A 179 -8.32 2.00 12.18
CA LYS A 179 -8.71 2.09 13.60
C LYS A 179 -9.05 3.52 14.03
N HIS A 180 -8.42 4.51 13.41
CA HIS A 180 -8.59 5.92 13.74
C HIS A 180 -9.60 6.63 12.84
N TYR A 181 -9.76 6.16 11.61
CA TYR A 181 -10.68 6.71 10.62
C TYR A 181 -11.56 5.61 10.00
N PRO A 182 -12.43 4.96 10.80
CA PRO A 182 -13.21 3.80 10.38
C PRO A 182 -14.25 4.09 9.29
N GLU A 183 -14.54 5.35 9.02
CA GLU A 183 -15.51 5.83 8.03
C GLU A 183 -14.91 6.13 6.65
N ILE A 184 -13.58 6.05 6.49
CA ILE A 184 -12.94 6.34 5.20
C ILE A 184 -12.99 5.09 4.32
N ASP A 185 -13.85 5.13 3.30
CA ASP A 185 -14.07 4.05 2.34
C ASP A 185 -12.77 3.48 1.75
N GLU A 186 -11.80 4.32 1.39
CA GLU A 186 -10.54 3.84 0.81
C GLU A 186 -9.71 2.98 1.77
N LEU A 187 -9.75 3.29 3.08
CA LEU A 187 -9.11 2.47 4.10
C LEU A 187 -9.86 1.16 4.30
N ILE A 188 -11.21 1.20 4.28
CA ILE A 188 -12.05 0.01 4.36
C ILE A 188 -11.73 -0.94 3.21
N TYR A 189 -11.77 -0.44 1.97
CA TYR A 189 -11.51 -1.23 0.76
C TYR A 189 -10.10 -1.82 0.74
N MET A 190 -9.08 -1.03 1.11
CA MET A 190 -7.72 -1.56 1.21
C MET A 190 -7.62 -2.69 2.25
N CYS A 191 -8.24 -2.54 3.42
CA CYS A 191 -8.27 -3.58 4.44
C CYS A 191 -9.07 -4.82 3.99
N GLU A 192 -10.16 -4.66 3.24
CA GLU A 192 -10.90 -5.79 2.66
C GLU A 192 -10.06 -6.59 1.65
N ILE A 193 -9.26 -5.92 0.81
CA ILE A 193 -8.31 -6.57 -0.10
C ILE A 193 -7.31 -7.42 0.70
N LEU A 194 -6.69 -6.84 1.74
CA LEU A 194 -5.73 -7.56 2.57
C LEU A 194 -6.39 -8.72 3.33
N ASN A 195 -7.59 -8.52 3.87
CA ASN A 195 -8.31 -9.55 4.62
C ASN A 195 -8.75 -10.71 3.72
N THR A 196 -9.09 -10.43 2.47
CA THR A 196 -9.34 -11.48 1.46
C THR A 196 -8.09 -12.35 1.31
N ILE A 197 -6.91 -11.76 1.17
CA ILE A 197 -5.64 -12.50 1.01
C ILE A 197 -5.30 -13.30 2.28
N ARG A 198 -5.42 -12.66 3.44
CA ARG A 198 -5.16 -13.27 4.75
C ARG A 198 -6.04 -14.49 5.02
N THR A 199 -7.31 -14.40 4.62
CA THR A 199 -8.29 -15.48 4.83
C THR A 199 -8.09 -16.60 3.81
N GLU A 200 -8.07 -16.25 2.52
CA GLU A 200 -8.03 -17.23 1.43
C GLU A 200 -6.72 -17.99 1.35
N PHE A 201 -5.59 -17.33 1.62
CA PHE A 201 -4.26 -17.90 1.41
C PHE A 201 -3.47 -18.09 2.70
N ARG A 202 -4.00 -17.63 3.84
CA ARG A 202 -3.40 -17.77 5.18
C ARG A 202 -1.99 -17.18 5.30
N ILE A 203 -1.68 -16.15 4.52
CA ILE A 203 -0.45 -15.35 4.57
C ILE A 203 -0.71 -14.00 5.26
N TRP A 204 0.34 -13.28 5.67
CA TRP A 204 0.26 -11.95 6.29
C TRP A 204 -0.74 -11.83 7.45
N LYS A 205 -0.86 -12.88 8.26
CA LYS A 205 -1.80 -12.92 9.38
C LYS A 205 -1.43 -11.82 10.38
N ASN A 206 -2.43 -11.04 10.79
CA ASN A 206 -2.27 -10.08 11.88
C ASN A 206 -1.98 -10.84 13.19
N ASN A 207 -0.79 -10.66 13.76
CA ASN A 207 -0.40 -11.27 15.04
C ASN A 207 -1.22 -10.78 16.25
N TYR A 208 -2.14 -9.82 16.07
CA TYR A 208 -2.96 -9.23 17.15
C TYR A 208 -4.20 -10.06 17.54
N ALA A 209 -4.44 -11.22 16.95
CA ALA A 209 -5.57 -12.10 17.28
C ALA A 209 -5.27 -13.10 18.43
N GLN A 210 -4.12 -13.03 19.11
CA GLN A 210 -3.78 -13.94 20.22
C GLN A 210 -4.30 -13.48 21.60
N HIS A 211 -5.00 -12.34 21.72
CA HIS A 211 -5.49 -11.84 23.00
C HIS A 211 -7.03 -11.71 23.12
N ARG A 212 -7.78 -12.47 22.32
CA ARG A 212 -9.23 -12.66 22.55
C ARG A 212 -9.61 -14.12 22.40
N LEU A 213 -9.15 -14.94 23.34
CA LEU A 213 -9.82 -16.16 23.79
C LEU A 213 -9.68 -16.22 25.32
#